data_AF-A0A413DGE1-F1
#
_entry.id   AF-A0A413DGE1-F1
#
_cell.length_a   1.000
_cell.length_b   1.000
_cell.length_c   1.000
_cell.angle_alpha   90.00
_cell.angle_beta   90.00
_cell.angle_gamma   90.00
#
_symmetry.space_group_name_H-M   'P 1'
#
loop_
_entity.id
_entity.type
_entity.pdbx_description
1 polymer ?
#
loop_
_entity_poly.entity_id
_entity_poly.type
_entity_poly.pdbx_seq_one_letter_code
_entity_poly.pdbx_strand_id
1 'polypeptide(L)'
;MKQIIKKEGLPDVVFHSLRHTSVTYKLKLSGGDIKAVQGDSGHAQADMVTEVYGHILDEDRKKNAQLMENAFYNKENLNPDIHGASGTQNNNNNNMISVPEGVDADMLMKVLGNPEMAALLTSLAKSMKG
;
A
#
# COMPACT_ATOMS: atom_id res chain seq x y z
N MET A 1 39.88 -6.13 6.97
CA MET A 1 38.62 -6.37 7.70
C MET A 1 38.84 -6.62 9.19
N LYS A 2 39.57 -7.67 9.60
CA LYS A 2 39.82 -7.99 11.03
C LYS A 2 40.37 -6.82 11.87
N GLN A 3 41.27 -6.00 11.32
CA GLN A 3 41.80 -4.82 12.01
C GLN A 3 40.72 -3.75 12.28
N ILE A 4 39.82 -3.53 11.32
CA ILE A 4 38.70 -2.58 11.44
C ILE A 4 37.69 -3.11 12.45
N ILE A 5 37.34 -4.40 12.37
CA ILE A 5 36.42 -5.06 13.32
C ILE A 5 36.93 -4.89 14.77
N LYS A 6 38.21 -5.17 15.00
CA LYS A 6 38.82 -5.04 16.34
C LYS A 6 38.89 -3.59 16.81
N LYS A 7 39.17 -2.65 15.91
CA LYS A 7 39.23 -1.22 16.22
C LYS A 7 37.86 -0.65 16.60
N GLU A 8 36.82 -1.04 15.88
CA GLU A 8 35.46 -0.51 16.02
C GLU A 8 34.57 -1.37 16.94
N GLY A 9 35.10 -2.44 17.54
CA GLY A 9 34.36 -3.31 18.47
C GLY A 9 33.21 -4.09 17.81
N LEU A 10 33.32 -4.38 16.51
CA LEU A 10 32.27 -5.05 15.75
C LEU A 10 32.32 -6.58 15.91
N PRO A 11 31.21 -7.29 15.63
CA PRO A 11 31.19 -8.75 15.59
C PRO A 11 32.22 -9.32 14.59
N ASP A 12 32.79 -10.48 14.89
CA ASP A 12 33.74 -11.13 13.99
C ASP A 12 33.01 -11.63 12.73
N VAL A 13 33.24 -10.93 11.62
CA VAL A 13 32.68 -11.23 10.31
C VAL A 13 33.78 -11.34 9.28
N VAL A 14 33.56 -12.19 8.29
CA VAL A 14 34.49 -12.40 7.18
C VAL A 14 34.00 -11.69 5.94
N PHE A 15 34.87 -11.53 4.93
CA PHE A 15 34.49 -10.86 3.68
C PHE A 15 33.26 -11.50 3.00
N HIS A 16 33.09 -12.81 3.14
CA HIS A 16 31.92 -13.51 2.64
C HIS A 16 30.60 -13.04 3.29
N SER A 17 30.64 -12.58 4.54
CA SER A 17 29.48 -12.00 5.23
C SER A 17 28.98 -10.73 4.56
N LEU A 18 29.86 -9.91 3.97
CA LEU A 18 29.43 -8.74 3.20
C LEU A 18 28.69 -9.12 1.92
N ARG A 19 29.10 -10.22 1.27
CA ARG A 19 28.39 -10.76 0.11
C ARG A 19 26.98 -11.19 0.50
N HIS A 20 26.81 -11.81 1.67
CA HIS A 20 25.49 -12.13 2.20
C HIS A 20 24.63 -10.89 2.40
N THR A 21 25.14 -9.87 3.10
CA THR A 21 24.42 -8.61 3.31
C THR A 21 24.05 -7.93 1.99
N SER A 22 24.95 -7.94 1.00
CA SER A 22 24.70 -7.35 -0.32
C SER A 22 23.53 -8.03 -1.04
N VAL A 23 23.47 -9.36 -1.02
CA VAL A 23 22.39 -10.12 -1.67
C VAL A 23 21.05 -9.87 -0.98
N THR A 24 21.02 -9.84 0.36
CA THR A 24 19.82 -9.48 1.13
C THR A 24 19.25 -8.12 0.72
N TYR A 25 20.11 -7.09 0.66
CA TYR A 25 19.66 -5.74 0.30
C TYR A 25 19.20 -5.66 -1.15
N LYS A 26 19.89 -6.33 -2.07
CA LYS A 26 19.45 -6.40 -3.48
C LYS A 26 18.08 -7.03 -3.62
N LEU A 27 17.77 -8.07 -2.83
CA LEU A 27 16.45 -8.70 -2.81
C LEU A 27 15.37 -7.75 -2.27
N LYS A 28 15.66 -7.02 -1.18
CA LYS A 28 14.72 -6.03 -0.61
C LYS A 28 14.47 -4.86 -1.57
N LEU A 29 15.53 -4.31 -2.16
CA LEU A 29 15.46 -3.15 -3.06
C LEU A 29 14.82 -3.48 -4.42
N SER A 30 14.97 -4.71 -4.90
CA SER A 30 14.32 -5.19 -6.13
C SER A 30 12.86 -5.63 -5.93
N GLY A 31 12.33 -5.57 -4.69
CA GLY A 31 10.99 -6.05 -4.39
C GLY A 31 10.84 -7.56 -4.56
N GLY A 32 11.92 -8.33 -4.40
CA GLY A 32 11.89 -9.79 -4.53
C GLY A 32 12.17 -10.33 -5.94
N ASP A 33 12.80 -9.57 -6.84
CA ASP A 33 13.24 -10.09 -8.15
C ASP A 33 14.44 -11.04 -7.98
N ILE A 34 14.13 -12.29 -7.68
CA ILE A 34 15.12 -13.35 -7.44
C ILE A 34 16.03 -13.56 -8.65
N LYS A 35 15.53 -13.39 -9.90
CA LYS A 35 16.33 -13.63 -11.11
C LYS A 35 17.37 -12.53 -11.33
N ALA A 36 16.98 -11.26 -11.18
CA ALA A 36 17.92 -10.15 -11.27
C ALA A 36 19.01 -10.28 -10.20
N VAL A 37 18.62 -10.59 -8.96
CA VAL A 37 19.54 -10.77 -7.83
C VAL A 37 20.45 -12.00 -8.02
N GLN A 38 19.94 -13.10 -8.58
CA GLN A 38 20.73 -14.29 -8.88
C GLN A 38 21.82 -14.00 -9.92
N GLY A 39 21.48 -13.30 -11.01
CA GLY A 39 22.44 -12.89 -12.03
C GLY A 39 23.51 -11.95 -11.47
N ASP A 40 23.11 -10.92 -10.72
CA ASP A 40 24.02 -9.92 -10.15
C ASP A 40 24.89 -10.47 -9.01
N SER A 41 24.43 -11.51 -8.32
CA SER A 41 25.23 -12.22 -7.32
C SER A 41 26.12 -13.32 -7.90
N GLY A 42 25.91 -13.70 -9.17
CA GLY A 42 26.67 -14.76 -9.85
C GLY A 42 26.41 -16.16 -9.29
N HIS A 43 25.26 -16.41 -8.66
CA HIS A 43 24.90 -17.76 -8.23
C HIS A 43 24.48 -18.61 -9.43
N ALA A 44 25.00 -19.82 -9.56
CA ALA A 44 24.60 -20.73 -10.64
C ALA A 44 23.14 -21.22 -10.50
N GLN A 45 22.59 -21.19 -9.29
CA GLN A 45 21.23 -21.63 -8.97
C GLN A 45 20.55 -20.62 -8.05
N ALA A 46 19.26 -20.37 -8.27
CA ALA A 46 18.46 -19.43 -7.48
C ALA A 46 18.22 -19.90 -6.03
N ASP A 47 18.39 -21.20 -5.75
CA ASP A 47 18.16 -21.79 -4.43
C ASP A 47 19.07 -21.21 -3.35
N MET A 48 20.29 -20.75 -3.69
CA MET A 48 21.16 -20.06 -2.74
C MET A 48 20.62 -18.69 -2.29
N VAL A 49 19.67 -18.11 -3.04
CA VAL A 49 19.05 -16.82 -2.72
C VAL A 49 17.75 -17.01 -1.92
N THR A 50 16.95 -18.01 -2.28
CA THR A 50 15.68 -18.30 -1.59
C THR A 50 15.89 -19.01 -0.26
N GLU A 51 16.81 -19.98 -0.17
CA GLU A 51 17.06 -20.74 1.06
C GLU A 51 17.82 -19.92 2.11
N VAL A 52 18.75 -19.03 1.70
CA VAL A 52 19.60 -18.27 2.65
C VAL A 52 18.96 -16.95 3.10
N TYR A 53 18.15 -16.30 2.26
CA TYR A 53 17.61 -14.97 2.56
C TYR A 53 16.09 -14.91 2.72
N GLY A 54 15.37 -16.01 2.44
CA GLY A 54 13.92 -16.07 2.64
C GLY A 54 13.49 -15.82 4.09
N HIS A 55 14.37 -16.05 5.07
CA HIS A 55 14.09 -15.85 6.49
C HIS A 55 14.15 -14.37 6.92
N ILE A 56 14.75 -13.49 6.12
CA ILE A 56 15.06 -12.11 6.54
C ILE A 56 13.85 -11.17 6.36
N LEU A 57 12.87 -11.56 5.55
CA LEU A 57 11.78 -10.69 5.11
C LEU A 57 10.52 -10.78 5.99
N ASP A 58 10.68 -10.97 7.30
CA ASP A 58 9.54 -11.01 8.24
C ASP A 58 8.76 -9.68 8.28
N GLU A 59 9.43 -8.55 8.07
CA GLU A 59 8.77 -7.24 7.92
C GLU A 59 7.86 -7.22 6.68
N ASP A 60 8.35 -7.69 5.53
CA ASP A 60 7.58 -7.69 4.29
C ASP A 60 6.44 -8.72 4.36
N ARG A 61 6.61 -9.82 5.11
CA ARG A 61 5.51 -10.75 5.42
C ARG A 61 4.41 -10.08 6.24
N LYS A 62 4.75 -9.30 7.27
CA LYS A 62 3.78 -8.53 8.05
C LYS A 62 3.07 -7.48 7.19
N LYS A 63 3.83 -6.77 6.36
CA LYS A 63 3.29 -5.78 5.42
C LYS A 63 2.35 -6.42 4.40
N ASN A 64 2.71 -7.57 3.84
CA ASN A 64 1.86 -8.31 2.91
C ASN A 64 0.58 -8.81 3.61
N ALA A 65 0.68 -9.28 4.85
CA ALA A 65 -0.50 -9.67 5.63
C ALA A 65 -1.46 -8.49 5.86
N GLN A 66 -0.93 -7.30 6.19
CA GLN A 66 -1.72 -6.08 6.33
C GLN A 66 -2.35 -5.63 5.00
N LEU A 67 -1.61 -5.71 3.89
CA LEU A 67 -2.13 -5.40 2.57
C LEU A 67 -3.27 -6.34 2.19
N MET A 68 -3.14 -7.64 2.47
CA MET A 68 -4.21 -8.61 2.28
C MET A 68 -5.41 -8.29 3.19
N GLU A 69 -5.19 -7.98 4.47
CA GLU A 69 -6.27 -7.62 5.38
C GLU A 69 -7.07 -6.41 4.87
N ASN A 70 -6.36 -5.38 4.42
CA ASN A 70 -6.98 -4.15 3.91
C ASN A 70 -7.74 -4.38 2.60
N ALA A 71 -7.16 -5.13 1.66
CA ALA A 71 -7.75 -5.42 0.37
C ALA A 71 -8.97 -6.35 0.46
N PHE A 72 -8.92 -7.38 1.32
CA PHE A 72 -9.96 -8.40 1.40
C PHE A 72 -11.02 -8.14 2.47
N TYR A 73 -10.65 -7.60 3.64
CA TYR A 73 -11.57 -7.46 4.77
C TYR A 73 -12.01 -6.01 5.02
N ASN A 74 -11.12 -5.02 4.84
CA ASN A 74 -11.45 -3.62 5.13
C ASN A 74 -12.12 -2.88 3.94
N LYS A 75 -12.32 -3.55 2.80
CA LYS A 75 -12.88 -2.97 1.55
C LYS A 75 -12.25 -1.64 1.14
N GLU A 76 -11.01 -1.38 1.54
CA GLU A 76 -10.29 -0.23 1.03
C GLU A 76 -9.91 -0.54 -0.42
N ASN A 77 -10.40 0.27 -1.37
CA ASN A 77 -10.05 0.16 -2.77
C ASN A 77 -8.60 0.61 -2.98
N LEU A 78 -7.63 -0.24 -2.64
CA LEU A 78 -6.24 -0.04 -3.03
C LEU A 78 -6.07 -0.56 -4.46
N ASN A 79 -6.31 0.29 -5.47
CA ASN A 79 -5.93 -0.02 -6.84
C ASN A 79 -4.68 0.77 -7.24
N PRO A 80 -3.66 0.07 -7.74
CA PRO A 80 -3.00 0.50 -8.97
C PRO A 80 -2.97 -0.70 -9.93
N ASP A 81 -4.10 -0.92 -10.60
CA ASP A 81 -4.36 -1.90 -11.65
C ASP A 81 -4.03 -3.38 -11.39
N ILE A 82 -5.01 -4.09 -10.81
CA ILE A 82 -5.20 -5.53 -11.01
C ILE A 82 -6.23 -5.69 -12.14
N HIS A 83 -5.76 -5.71 -13.39
CA HIS A 83 -6.63 -5.92 -14.55
C HIS A 83 -7.30 -7.30 -14.48
N GLY A 84 -8.62 -7.32 -14.29
CA GLY A 84 -9.42 -8.53 -14.44
C GLY A 84 -10.76 -8.44 -13.73
N ALA A 85 -11.73 -7.83 -14.41
CA ALA A 85 -13.15 -7.85 -14.11
C ALA A 85 -13.63 -9.08 -13.30
N SER A 86 -14.27 -8.85 -12.15
CA SER A 86 -15.54 -9.48 -11.74
C SER A 86 -15.83 -9.16 -10.28
N GLY A 87 -16.78 -8.26 -10.06
CA GLY A 87 -17.26 -7.95 -8.72
C GLY A 87 -18.07 -6.67 -8.74
N THR A 88 -19.28 -6.74 -9.28
CA THR A 88 -20.35 -5.75 -9.20
C THR A 88 -20.33 -5.00 -7.86
N GLN A 89 -19.86 -3.76 -7.85
CA GLN A 89 -20.00 -2.85 -6.71
C GLN A 89 -20.89 -1.69 -7.13
N ASN A 90 -22.13 -1.75 -6.62
CA ASN A 90 -23.11 -0.69 -6.69
C ASN A 90 -22.53 0.56 -6.00
N ASN A 91 -22.20 1.56 -6.80
CA ASN A 91 -21.61 2.82 -6.35
C ASN A 91 -22.74 3.76 -5.88
N ASN A 92 -23.24 3.53 -4.67
CA ASN A 92 -24.25 4.37 -4.03
C ASN A 92 -23.70 5.09 -2.78
N ASN A 93 -22.48 5.64 -2.79
CA ASN A 93 -21.99 6.44 -1.66
C ASN A 93 -21.21 7.72 -2.06
N ASN A 94 -21.48 8.29 -3.24
CA ASN A 94 -20.83 9.53 -3.69
C ASN A 94 -21.51 10.80 -3.17
N ASN A 95 -22.02 10.82 -1.92
CA ASN A 95 -22.78 11.97 -1.45
C ASN A 95 -22.61 12.31 0.04
N MET A 96 -21.37 12.26 0.54
CA MET A 96 -21.06 12.88 1.83
C MET A 96 -20.34 14.21 1.59
N ILE A 97 -21.13 15.27 1.41
CA ILE A 97 -20.63 16.66 1.44
C ILE A 97 -20.31 17.00 2.91
N SER A 98 -19.08 17.40 3.20
CA SER A 98 -18.69 17.92 4.51
C SER A 98 -19.33 19.29 4.74
N VAL A 99 -20.02 19.46 5.87
CA VAL A 99 -20.60 20.76 6.26
C VAL A 99 -19.47 21.74 6.61
N PRO A 100 -19.43 22.95 6.02
CA PRO A 100 -18.40 23.95 6.33
C PRO A 100 -18.43 24.39 7.81
N GLU A 101 -17.25 24.66 8.39
CA GLU A 101 -17.12 25.15 9.76
C GLU A 101 -17.88 26.48 9.95
N GLY A 102 -18.71 26.54 11.00
CA GLY A 102 -19.58 27.68 11.30
C GLY A 102 -21.03 27.52 10.85
N VAL A 103 -21.40 26.39 10.23
CA VAL A 103 -22.78 26.10 9.86
C VAL A 103 -23.38 25.02 10.76
N ASP A 104 -24.53 25.33 11.35
CA ASP A 104 -25.29 24.40 12.20
C ASP A 104 -25.93 23.30 11.34
N ALA A 105 -25.46 22.06 11.53
CA ALA A 105 -25.89 20.89 10.78
C ALA A 105 -27.38 20.55 10.98
N ASP A 106 -27.91 20.76 12.18
CA ASP A 106 -29.31 20.47 12.49
C ASP A 106 -30.24 21.50 11.85
N MET A 107 -29.81 22.76 11.83
CA MET A 107 -30.55 23.82 11.15
C MET A 107 -30.56 23.59 9.64
N LEU A 108 -29.42 23.21 9.04
CA LEU A 108 -29.34 22.84 7.62
C LEU A 108 -30.26 21.68 7.25
N MET A 109 -30.26 20.61 8.04
CA MET A 109 -31.14 19.46 7.83
C MET A 109 -32.61 19.87 7.82
N LYS A 110 -32.99 20.80 8.72
CA LYS A 110 -34.35 21.33 8.79
C LYS A 110 -34.73 22.17 7.58
N VAL A 111 -33.81 22.98 7.03
CA VAL A 111 -34.09 23.75 5.81
C VAL A 111 -34.18 22.81 4.60
N LEU A 112 -33.27 21.83 4.49
CA LEU A 112 -33.25 20.86 3.39
C LEU A 112 -34.44 19.89 3.41
N GLY A 113 -35.00 19.61 4.60
CA GLY A 113 -36.22 18.83 4.75
C GLY A 113 -37.51 19.57 4.39
N ASN A 114 -37.45 20.87 4.08
CA ASN A 114 -38.63 21.64 3.68
C ASN A 114 -39.00 21.31 2.21
N PRO A 115 -40.24 20.86 1.92
CA PRO A 115 -40.69 20.53 0.56
C PRO A 115 -40.59 21.72 -0.43
N GLU A 116 -40.75 22.95 0.04
CA GLU A 116 -40.60 24.15 -0.81
C GLU A 116 -39.14 24.34 -1.24
N MET A 117 -38.19 24.07 -0.34
CA MET A 117 -36.76 24.21 -0.60
C MET A 117 -36.27 23.11 -1.56
N ALA A 118 -36.78 21.88 -1.39
CA ALA A 118 -36.56 20.79 -2.35
C ALA A 118 -37.08 21.12 -3.77
N ALA A 119 -38.25 21.74 -3.88
CA ALA A 119 -38.80 22.16 -5.16
C ALA A 119 -37.94 23.23 -5.84
N LEU A 120 -37.41 24.19 -5.07
CA LEU A 120 -36.48 25.22 -5.57
C LEU A 120 -35.14 24.63 -6.02
N LEU A 121 -34.54 23.73 -5.25
CA LEU A 121 -33.29 23.06 -5.67
C LEU A 121 -33.49 22.23 -6.93
N THR A 122 -34.65 21.58 -7.06
CA THR A 122 -35.01 20.81 -8.26
C THR A 122 -35.18 21.70 -9.48
N SER A 123 -35.83 22.86 -9.33
CA SER A 123 -36.00 23.81 -10.43
C SER A 123 -34.66 24.42 -10.86
N LEU A 124 -33.78 24.71 -9.91
CA LEU A 124 -32.43 25.21 -10.16
C LEU A 124 -31.56 24.18 -10.88
N ALA A 125 -31.59 22.92 -10.43
CA ALA A 125 -30.89 21.82 -11.09
C ALA A 125 -31.40 21.58 -12.52
N LYS A 126 -32.69 21.79 -12.76
CA LYS A 126 -33.30 21.71 -14.10
C LYS A 126 -32.85 22.87 -15.00
N SER A 127 -32.69 24.07 -14.44
CA SER A 127 -32.15 25.25 -15.12
C SER A 127 -30.68 25.08 -15.52
N MET A 128 -29.86 24.46 -14.66
CA MET A 128 -28.42 24.24 -14.92
C MET A 128 -28.12 23.13 -15.95
N LYS A 129 -29.10 22.30 -16.30
CA LYS A 129 -28.96 21.22 -17.28
C LYS A 129 -29.44 21.61 -18.70
N GLY A 130 -29.97 22.82 -18.87
CA GLY A 130 -30.31 23.41 -20.18
C GLY A 130 -29.25 24.40 -20.62
#